data_AF-A0A7S3H0S7-F1
#
_entry.id   AF-A0A7S3H0S7-F1
#
_cell.length_a   1.000
_cell.length_b   1.000
_cell.length_c   1.000
_cell.angle_alpha   90.00
_cell.angle_beta   90.00
_cell.angle_gamma   90.00
#
_symmetry.space_group_name_H-M   'P 1'
#
loop_
_entity.id
_entity.type
_entity.pdbx_description
1 polymer ?
#
loop_
_entity_poly.entity_id
_entity_poly.type
_entity_poly.pdbx_seq_one_letter_code
_entity_poly.pdbx_strand_id
1 'polypeptide(L)'
;PYAEEMLVRYLAREAANQGAEKVWLRTRRTESGKIYIVPWIRKLQFKEVPADLQQEEEWESFKTFSEKEEESEHVQGLKLWLSTRSLAEYLKPSNQWCKDMGAADVSEVKDNRDDLADFLTKNHGLTEKQR
;
A
#
# COMPACT_ATOMS: atom_id res chain seq x y z
N PRO A 1 -5.18 19.98 0.57
CA PRO A 1 -6.62 19.96 0.89
C PRO A 1 -7.45 18.96 0.07
N TYR A 2 -7.17 18.81 -1.24
CA TYR A 2 -7.92 17.87 -2.10
C TYR A 2 -7.54 16.40 -1.82
N ALA A 3 -6.27 16.13 -1.58
CA ALA A 3 -5.78 14.78 -1.28
C ALA A 3 -6.39 14.20 0.00
N GLU A 4 -6.50 14.99 1.08
CA GLU A 4 -7.12 14.52 2.32
C GLU A 4 -8.62 14.23 2.14
N GLU A 5 -9.34 15.09 1.41
CA GLU A 5 -10.75 14.84 1.07
C GLU A 5 -10.91 13.53 0.30
N MET A 6 -10.08 13.31 -0.73
CA MET A 6 -10.13 12.10 -1.55
C MET A 6 -9.81 10.85 -0.75
N LEU A 7 -8.80 10.91 0.12
CA LEU A 7 -8.44 9.79 0.99
C LEU A 7 -9.60 9.42 1.94
N VAL A 8 -10.23 10.40 2.58
CA VAL A 8 -11.36 10.16 3.49
C VAL A 8 -12.55 9.55 2.74
N ARG A 9 -12.84 10.03 1.52
CA ARG A 9 -13.90 9.44 0.68
C ARG A 9 -13.62 7.99 0.33
N TYR A 10 -12.37 7.69 -0.05
CA TYR A 10 -11.94 6.34 -0.36
C TYR A 10 -12.09 5.42 0.86
N LEU A 11 -11.53 5.83 2.01
CA LEU A 11 -11.61 5.06 3.25
C LEU A 11 -13.06 4.84 3.71
N ALA A 12 -13.92 5.85 3.62
CA ALA A 12 -15.33 5.71 3.96
C ALA A 12 -16.05 4.70 3.07
N ARG A 13 -15.74 4.68 1.76
CA ARG A 13 -16.28 3.69 0.82
C ARG A 13 -15.81 2.29 1.16
N GLU A 14 -14.51 2.09 1.38
CA GLU A 14 -13.96 0.77 1.69
C GLU A 14 -14.42 0.25 3.06
N ALA A 15 -14.60 1.14 4.04
CA ALA A 15 -15.18 0.78 5.33
C ALA A 15 -16.65 0.34 5.17
N ALA A 16 -17.44 1.06 4.36
CA ALA A 16 -18.82 0.68 4.08
C ALA A 16 -18.92 -0.68 3.36
N ASN A 17 -18.00 -0.97 2.42
CA ASN A 17 -17.90 -2.29 1.78
C ASN A 17 -17.64 -3.42 2.79
N GLN A 18 -17.03 -3.10 3.93
CA GLN A 18 -16.77 -4.03 5.03
C GLN A 18 -17.88 -4.02 6.11
N GLY A 19 -18.99 -3.31 5.86
CA GLY A 19 -20.14 -3.26 6.78
C GLY A 19 -20.05 -2.18 7.86
N ALA A 20 -19.09 -1.26 7.78
CA ALA A 20 -19.03 -0.13 8.72
C ALA A 20 -20.16 0.88 8.45
N GLU A 21 -20.91 1.24 9.49
CA GLU A 21 -22.00 2.22 9.40
C GLU A 21 -21.54 3.65 9.66
N LYS A 22 -20.39 3.82 10.32
CA LYS A 22 -19.89 5.12 10.78
C LYS A 22 -18.38 5.20 10.58
N VAL A 23 -17.92 6.40 10.23
CA VAL A 23 -16.50 6.74 10.18
C VAL A 23 -16.26 7.87 11.16
N TRP A 24 -15.29 7.68 12.05
CA TRP A 24 -14.85 8.68 12.99
C TRP A 24 -13.56 9.31 12.47
N LEU A 25 -13.45 10.63 12.56
CA LEU A 25 -12.27 11.36 12.16
C LEU A 25 -11.79 12.21 13.32
N ARG A 26 -10.53 12.01 13.72
CA ARG A 26 -9.87 12.85 14.72
C ARG A 26 -9.14 13.98 14.03
N THR A 27 -9.18 15.15 14.65
CA THR A 27 -8.47 16.35 14.21
C THR A 27 -7.83 17.01 15.43
N ARG A 28 -6.80 17.81 15.19
CA ARG A 28 -6.12 18.58 16.24
C ARG A 28 -7.07 19.58 16.90
N ARG A 29 -6.74 19.98 18.12
CA ARG A 29 -7.36 21.13 18.77
C ARG A 29 -6.57 22.41 18.45
N THR A 30 -7.25 23.53 18.42
CA THR A 30 -6.63 24.86 18.39
C THR A 30 -6.04 25.20 19.76
N GLU A 31 -5.23 26.26 19.84
CA GLU A 31 -4.72 26.78 21.12
C GLU A 31 -5.83 27.12 22.12
N SER A 32 -7.00 27.52 21.60
CA SER A 32 -8.22 27.77 22.37
C SER A 32 -9.00 26.51 22.76
N GLY A 33 -8.48 25.31 22.49
CA GLY A 33 -9.09 24.03 22.85
C GLY A 33 -10.25 23.58 21.97
N LYS A 34 -10.61 24.36 20.92
CA LYS A 34 -11.67 24.02 19.96
C LYS A 34 -11.18 23.00 18.93
N ILE A 35 -12.10 22.22 18.39
CA ILE A 35 -11.79 21.30 17.30
C ILE A 35 -11.40 22.09 16.04
N TYR A 36 -10.24 21.78 15.46
CA TYR A 36 -9.82 22.37 14.20
C TYR A 36 -10.62 21.75 13.04
N ILE A 37 -11.44 22.56 12.37
CA ILE A 37 -12.29 22.11 11.25
C ILE A 37 -11.74 22.67 9.95
N VAL A 38 -11.24 21.79 9.09
CA VAL A 38 -10.85 22.12 7.72
C VAL A 38 -12.06 22.19 6.78
N PRO A 39 -12.02 22.97 5.68
CA PRO A 39 -13.20 23.20 4.83
C PRO A 39 -13.86 21.93 4.29
N TRP A 40 -13.07 20.91 3.94
CA TRP A 40 -13.60 19.67 3.38
C TRP A 40 -14.39 18.84 4.42
N ILE A 41 -14.11 18.97 5.72
CA ILE A 41 -14.90 18.30 6.78
C ILE A 41 -16.35 18.81 6.74
N ARG A 42 -16.52 20.13 6.55
CA ARG A 42 -17.86 20.74 6.42
C ARG A 42 -18.55 20.29 5.14
N LYS A 43 -17.81 20.23 4.03
CA LYS A 43 -18.31 19.77 2.72
C LYS A 43 -18.78 18.30 2.78
N LEU A 44 -18.10 17.46 3.54
CA LEU A 44 -18.45 16.06 3.77
C LEU A 44 -19.51 15.87 4.87
N GLN A 45 -20.03 16.96 5.46
CA GLN A 45 -21.10 16.93 6.46
C GLN A 45 -20.79 16.12 7.73
N PHE A 46 -19.51 16.02 8.09
CA PHE A 46 -19.13 15.45 9.39
C PHE A 46 -19.77 16.25 10.52
N LYS A 47 -20.26 15.52 11.52
CA LYS A 47 -20.83 16.10 12.74
C LYS A 47 -19.81 16.03 13.87
N GLU A 48 -19.77 17.08 14.67
CA GLU A 48 -18.95 17.10 15.88
C GLU A 48 -19.43 16.00 16.84
N VAL A 49 -18.46 15.31 17.42
CA VAL A 49 -18.69 14.29 18.45
C VAL A 49 -18.84 15.02 19.78
N PRO A 50 -19.93 14.80 20.54
CA PRO A 50 -20.08 15.33 21.89
C PRO A 50 -18.87 15.01 22.78
N ALA A 51 -18.48 15.95 23.65
CA ALA A 51 -17.25 15.84 24.43
C ALA A 51 -17.21 14.61 25.35
N ASP A 52 -18.36 14.18 25.85
CA ASP A 52 -18.58 12.98 26.65
C ASP A 52 -18.35 11.67 25.89
N LEU A 53 -18.41 11.70 24.56
CA LEU A 53 -18.16 10.56 23.68
C LEU A 53 -16.76 10.61 23.03
N GLN A 54 -15.97 11.64 23.32
CA GLN A 54 -14.58 11.73 22.86
C GLN A 54 -13.70 10.91 23.81
N GLN A 55 -13.34 9.70 23.40
CA GLN A 55 -12.45 8.85 24.20
C GLN A 55 -11.03 9.45 24.25
N GLU A 56 -10.44 9.51 25.44
CA GLU A 56 -9.00 9.73 25.63
C GLU A 56 -8.27 8.42 25.32
N GLU A 57 -8.12 8.09 24.04
CA GLU A 57 -7.24 6.99 23.65
C GLU A 57 -5.78 7.45 23.80
N GLU A 58 -5.03 6.74 24.66
CA GLU A 58 -3.58 6.82 24.72
C GLU A 58 -3.02 6.46 23.33
N TRP A 59 -2.31 7.40 22.73
CA TRP A 59 -1.73 7.19 21.42
C TRP A 59 -0.62 6.15 21.50
N GLU A 60 -0.79 5.02 20.84
CA GLU A 60 0.37 4.27 20.38
C GLU A 60 1.00 5.03 19.22
N SER A 61 2.17 5.62 19.46
CA SER A 61 2.98 6.16 18.38
C SER A 61 3.44 5.00 17.50
N PHE A 62 2.82 4.80 16.34
CA PHE A 62 3.37 3.95 15.29
C PHE A 62 4.66 4.60 14.79
N LYS A 63 5.80 4.17 15.34
CA LYS A 63 7.13 4.64 14.94
C LYS A 63 7.70 3.91 13.72
N THR A 64 6.94 3.03 13.10
CA THR A 64 7.46 2.22 12.01
C THR A 64 6.89 2.70 10.68
N PHE A 65 7.41 3.83 10.20
CA PHE A 65 7.71 3.86 8.78
C PHE A 65 8.79 2.80 8.59
N SER A 66 8.42 1.59 8.17
CA SER A 66 9.44 0.77 7.55
C SER A 66 9.82 1.53 6.29
N GLU A 67 11.06 2.00 6.21
CA GLU A 67 11.66 2.24 4.91
C GLU A 67 11.39 0.95 4.13
N LYS A 68 10.57 1.05 3.09
CA LYS A 68 10.41 -0.04 2.16
C LYS A 68 11.78 -0.16 1.52
N GLU A 69 12.62 -1.07 2.04
CA GLU A 69 13.94 -1.34 1.50
C GLU A 69 13.76 -1.49 -0.01
N GLU A 70 14.29 -0.54 -0.76
CA GLU A 70 14.30 -0.66 -2.21
C GLU A 70 15.25 -1.79 -2.55
N GLU A 71 14.71 -2.99 -2.70
CA GLU A 71 15.49 -4.13 -3.16
C GLU A 71 16.10 -3.78 -4.52
N SER A 72 17.44 -3.74 -4.56
CA SER A 72 18.19 -3.53 -5.78
C SER A 72 17.94 -4.70 -6.73
N GLU A 73 17.63 -4.40 -7.99
CA GLU A 73 17.53 -5.42 -9.02
C GLU A 73 18.91 -6.02 -9.32
N HIS A 74 18.98 -7.35 -9.40
CA HIS A 74 20.21 -8.07 -9.77
C HIS A 74 20.51 -7.89 -11.26
N VAL A 75 19.44 -7.88 -12.06
CA VAL A 75 19.46 -7.67 -13.51
C VAL A 75 18.84 -6.31 -13.80
N GLN A 76 19.55 -5.47 -14.55
CA GLN A 76 19.05 -4.13 -14.89
C GLN A 76 17.75 -4.22 -15.69
N GLY A 77 16.74 -3.47 -15.29
CA GLY A 77 15.41 -3.44 -15.91
C GLY A 77 14.46 -4.55 -15.47
N LEU A 78 14.87 -5.45 -14.57
CA LEU A 78 14.03 -6.53 -14.05
C LEU A 78 12.83 -5.99 -13.25
N LYS A 79 13.03 -4.99 -12.39
CA LYS A 79 11.96 -4.37 -11.59
C LYS A 79 10.91 -3.74 -12.49
N LEU A 80 11.34 -3.05 -13.55
CA LEU A 80 10.45 -2.47 -14.54
C LEU A 80 9.68 -3.57 -15.29
N TRP A 81 10.38 -4.61 -15.74
CA TRP A 81 9.78 -5.71 -16.48
C TRP A 81 8.71 -6.46 -15.68
N LEU A 82 8.96 -6.75 -14.40
CA LEU A 82 7.99 -7.34 -13.48
C LEU A 82 6.81 -6.39 -13.22
N SER A 83 7.07 -5.09 -13.07
CA SER A 83 6.02 -4.09 -12.84
C SER A 83 5.03 -4.00 -14.02
N THR A 84 5.52 -4.11 -15.26
CA THR A 84 4.63 -4.14 -16.45
C THR A 84 3.68 -5.35 -16.49
N ARG A 85 3.92 -6.36 -15.65
CA ARG A 85 3.11 -7.59 -15.53
C ARG A 85 2.35 -7.68 -14.21
N SER A 86 2.35 -6.62 -13.40
CA SER A 86 1.81 -6.65 -12.03
C SER A 86 2.48 -7.69 -11.13
N LEU A 87 3.76 -7.98 -11.38
CA LEU A 87 4.58 -8.96 -10.63
C LEU A 87 5.65 -8.28 -9.77
N ALA A 88 5.54 -6.97 -9.49
CA ALA A 88 6.54 -6.21 -8.75
C ALA A 88 6.82 -6.78 -7.34
N GLU A 89 5.83 -7.45 -6.73
CA GLU A 89 5.97 -8.16 -5.45
C GLU A 89 6.94 -9.35 -5.52
N TYR A 90 7.16 -9.91 -6.71
CA TYR A 90 8.07 -11.03 -6.96
C TYR A 90 9.50 -10.58 -7.30
N LEU A 91 9.89 -9.34 -7.03
CA LEU A 91 11.25 -8.86 -7.30
C LEU A 91 12.31 -9.66 -6.54
N LYS A 92 12.11 -9.89 -5.24
CA LYS A 92 13.02 -10.69 -4.41
C LYS A 92 13.25 -12.10 -4.94
N PRO A 93 12.21 -12.92 -5.17
CA PRO A 93 12.40 -14.26 -5.70
C PRO A 93 12.93 -14.25 -7.13
N SER A 94 12.55 -13.27 -7.97
CA SER A 94 13.10 -13.15 -9.33
C SER A 94 14.59 -12.81 -9.31
N ASN A 95 15.06 -11.97 -8.39
CA ASN A 95 16.48 -11.70 -8.17
C ASN A 95 17.26 -12.96 -7.80
N GLN A 96 16.69 -13.79 -6.92
CA GLN A 96 17.30 -15.06 -6.53
C GLN A 96 17.39 -16.02 -7.73
N TRP A 97 16.29 -16.16 -8.47
CA TRP A 97 16.28 -16.97 -9.68
C TRP A 97 17.29 -16.50 -10.72
N CYS A 98 17.44 -15.18 -10.94
CA CYS A 98 18.43 -14.64 -11.86
C CYS A 98 19.86 -15.01 -11.43
N LYS A 99 20.17 -14.99 -10.11
CA LYS A 99 21.47 -15.40 -9.58
C LYS A 99 21.72 -16.90 -9.79
N ASP A 100 20.70 -17.72 -9.54
CA ASP A 100 20.80 -19.18 -9.63
C ASP A 100 20.95 -19.65 -11.09
N MET A 101 20.28 -18.98 -12.03
CA MET A 101 20.36 -19.26 -13.46
C MET A 101 21.50 -18.53 -14.17
N GLY A 102 22.19 -17.60 -13.48
CA GLY A 102 23.27 -16.82 -14.05
C GLY A 102 22.83 -15.82 -15.12
N ALA A 103 21.58 -15.33 -15.05
CA ALA A 103 21.04 -14.38 -16.02
C ALA A 103 21.78 -13.03 -15.90
N ALA A 104 22.36 -12.56 -17.00
CA ALA A 104 23.15 -11.34 -17.07
C ALA A 104 22.32 -10.10 -17.46
N ASP A 105 21.25 -10.30 -18.24
CA ASP A 105 20.36 -9.21 -18.68
C ASP A 105 18.89 -9.62 -18.77
N VAL A 106 18.00 -8.62 -18.87
CA VAL A 106 16.54 -8.84 -18.85
C VAL A 106 16.02 -9.56 -20.10
N SER A 107 16.80 -9.63 -21.18
CA SER A 107 16.45 -10.40 -22.38
C SER A 107 16.57 -11.89 -22.10
N GLU A 108 17.63 -12.33 -21.41
CA GLU A 108 17.78 -13.72 -20.98
C GLU A 108 16.65 -14.15 -20.03
N VAL A 109 16.20 -13.25 -19.15
CA VAL A 109 15.04 -13.49 -18.28
C VAL A 109 13.74 -13.63 -19.10
N LYS A 110 13.58 -12.85 -20.17
CA LYS A 110 12.42 -12.95 -21.07
C LYS A 110 12.43 -14.24 -21.88
N ASP A 111 13.60 -14.66 -22.33
CA ASP A 111 13.77 -15.87 -23.13
C ASP A 111 13.48 -17.12 -22.30
N ASN A 112 13.74 -17.06 -20.98
CA ASN A 112 13.47 -18.13 -20.02
C ASN A 112 12.28 -17.80 -19.09
N ARG A 113 11.31 -17.01 -19.58
CA ARG A 113 10.17 -16.55 -18.77
C ARG A 113 9.32 -17.68 -18.20
N ASP A 114 9.20 -18.79 -18.92
CA ASP A 114 8.35 -19.92 -18.52
C ASP A 114 8.98 -20.63 -17.33
N ASP A 115 10.31 -20.77 -17.31
CA ASP A 115 11.07 -21.33 -16.20
C ASP A 115 11.00 -20.43 -14.95
N LEU A 116 11.09 -19.11 -15.13
CA LEU A 116 10.88 -18.16 -14.04
C LEU A 116 9.44 -18.26 -13.50
N ALA A 117 8.44 -18.34 -14.37
CA ALA A 117 7.05 -18.48 -13.94
C ALA A 117 6.81 -19.80 -13.19
N ASP A 118 7.43 -20.90 -13.62
CA ASP A 118 7.37 -22.19 -12.92
C ASP A 118 8.06 -22.11 -11.55
N PHE A 119 9.22 -21.44 -11.46
CA PHE A 119 9.89 -21.19 -10.19
C PHE A 119 9.02 -20.38 -9.22
N LEU A 120 8.40 -19.28 -9.70
CA LEU A 120 7.53 -18.43 -8.89
C LEU A 120 6.24 -19.15 -8.48
N THR A 121 5.66 -19.98 -9.35
CA THR A 121 4.48 -20.79 -9.04
C THR A 121 4.79 -21.81 -7.95
N LYS A 122 5.89 -22.56 -8.10
CA LYS A 122 6.25 -23.66 -7.20
C LYS A 122 6.69 -23.18 -5.83
N ASN A 123 7.43 -22.08 -5.75
CA ASN A 123 8.13 -21.67 -4.53
C ASN A 123 7.56 -20.40 -3.88
N HIS A 124 6.79 -19.60 -4.62
CA HIS A 124 6.37 -18.27 -4.18
C HIS A 124 4.87 -17.98 -4.39
N GLY A 125 4.08 -18.96 -4.87
CA GLY A 125 2.62 -18.86 -4.91
C GLY A 125 2.06 -18.02 -6.06
N LEU A 126 2.81 -17.86 -7.17
CA LEU A 126 2.28 -17.25 -8.38
C LEU A 126 1.03 -18.01 -8.87
N THR A 127 -0.06 -17.30 -9.11
CA THR A 127 -1.31 -17.92 -9.57
C THR A 127 -1.31 -18.14 -11.08
N GLU A 128 -2.10 -19.10 -11.56
CA GLU A 128 -2.23 -19.40 -12.99
C GLU A 128 -2.74 -18.20 -13.83
N LYS A 129 -3.47 -17.27 -13.20
CA LYS A 129 -3.92 -16.02 -13.85
C LYS A 129 -2.81 -14.98 -14.02
N GLN A 130 -1.72 -15.12 -13.25
CA GLN A 130 -0.57 -14.22 -13.24
C GLN A 130 0.61 -14.75 -14.08
N ARG A 131 0.49 -15.98 -14.59
CA ARG A 131 1.44 -16.63 -15.50
C ARG A 131 1.32 -16.03 -16.91
#